data_AF-A0A0L8FNK1-F1
#
_entry.id   AF-A0A0L8FNK1-F1
#
_cell.length_a   1.000
_cell.length_b   1.000
_cell.length_c   1.000
_cell.angle_alpha   90.00
_cell.angle_beta   90.00
_cell.angle_gamma   90.00
#
_symmetry.space_group_name_H-M   'P 1'
#
loop_
_entity.id
_entity.type
_entity.pdbx_description
1 polymer ?
#
loop_
_entity_poly.entity_id
_entity_poly.type
_entity_poly.pdbx_seq_one_letter_code
_entity_poly.pdbx_strand_id
1 'polypeptide(L)'
;VWDDGLSSAAGTWSLTCDYKEYDKYFGQNMYYDSETDDMKGLVKTAVKKWNDEAEKVLNPKGACKGDCNKAQMLWDNTTSFGCSIRQCPTLNLGNGKVINEPTFLVCLYWPRLPEDTKKIYQPGKPCSKCPEKTKCVNDLCLSKYSYSHNLS
;
A
#
# COMPACT_ATOMS: atom_id res chain seq x y z
N VAL A 1 -7.47 -7.70 -2.56
CA VAL A 1 -8.60 -7.22 -3.39
C VAL A 1 -8.85 -5.75 -3.11
N TRP A 2 -9.52 -5.05 -4.01
CA TRP A 2 -9.92 -3.66 -3.76
C TRP A 2 -10.95 -3.59 -2.62
N ASP A 3 -10.87 -2.56 -1.79
CA ASP A 3 -11.80 -2.28 -0.70
C ASP A 3 -12.19 -0.80 -0.69
N ASP A 4 -13.49 -0.54 -0.84
CA ASP A 4 -14.03 0.83 -0.93
C ASP A 4 -13.91 1.61 0.38
N GLY A 5 -13.95 0.91 1.53
CA GLY A 5 -13.74 1.51 2.84
C GLY A 5 -12.31 2.03 3.01
N LEU A 6 -11.32 1.22 2.62
CA LEU A 6 -9.91 1.63 2.59
C LEU A 6 -9.68 2.77 1.59
N SER A 7 -10.34 2.75 0.42
CA SER A 7 -10.24 3.84 -0.55
C SER A 7 -10.84 5.15 -0.02
N SER A 8 -11.99 5.08 0.65
CA SER A 8 -12.63 6.23 1.29
C SER A 8 -11.77 6.81 2.42
N ALA A 9 -11.18 5.94 3.26
CA ALA A 9 -10.23 6.34 4.29
C ALA A 9 -8.98 6.98 3.70
N ALA A 10 -8.42 6.42 2.62
CA ALA A 10 -7.29 6.99 1.90
C ALA A 10 -7.63 8.39 1.32
N GLY A 11 -8.86 8.56 0.83
CA GLY A 11 -9.37 9.86 0.38
C GLY A 11 -9.53 10.87 1.50
N THR A 12 -9.98 10.44 2.66
CA THR A 12 -10.05 11.31 3.85
C THR A 12 -8.65 11.74 4.28
N TRP A 13 -7.67 10.84 4.24
CA TRP A 13 -6.29 11.18 4.59
C TRP A 13 -5.62 12.10 3.56
N SER A 14 -5.80 11.84 2.26
CA SER A 14 -5.16 12.62 1.20
C SER A 14 -5.61 14.09 1.18
N LEU A 15 -6.77 14.42 1.75
CA LEU A 15 -7.24 15.79 1.95
C LEU A 15 -6.36 16.63 2.88
N THR A 16 -5.62 15.98 3.79
CA THR A 16 -4.73 16.70 4.73
C THR A 16 -3.50 17.26 4.03
N CYS A 17 -3.12 16.69 2.86
CA CYS A 17 -1.89 17.02 2.16
C CYS A 17 -0.64 16.99 3.07
N ASP A 18 -0.59 15.98 3.95
CA ASP A 18 0.56 15.66 4.78
C ASP A 18 1.21 14.34 4.31
N TYR A 19 2.49 14.37 3.97
CA TYR A 19 3.30 13.18 3.67
C TYR A 19 3.85 12.60 4.98
N LYS A 20 2.96 12.03 5.80
CA LYS A 20 3.31 11.33 7.05
C LYS A 20 2.35 10.16 7.28
N GLU A 21 2.67 9.34 8.28
CA GLU A 21 1.82 8.21 8.65
C GLU A 21 0.39 8.67 8.98
N TYR A 22 -0.61 8.04 8.36
CA TYR A 22 -2.02 8.34 8.62
C TYR A 22 -2.43 7.87 10.02
N ASP A 23 -2.35 6.57 10.24
CA ASP A 23 -2.84 5.91 11.43
C ASP A 23 -2.16 4.54 11.58
N LYS A 24 -2.03 4.08 12.84
CA LYS A 24 -1.27 2.88 13.15
C LYS A 24 -1.95 1.57 12.75
N TYR A 25 -3.25 1.57 12.47
CA TYR A 25 -4.05 0.38 12.18
C TYR A 25 -3.92 -0.06 10.72
N PHE A 26 -3.60 0.84 9.79
CA PHE A 26 -3.50 0.54 8.36
C PHE A 26 -2.06 0.44 7.90
N GLY A 27 -1.80 -0.47 6.96
CA GLY A 27 -0.62 -0.36 6.13
C GLY A 27 -0.77 0.85 5.22
N GLN A 28 0.32 1.53 4.88
CA GLN A 28 0.26 2.73 4.07
C GLN A 28 1.45 2.82 3.12
N ASN A 29 1.15 3.11 1.85
CA ASN A 29 2.13 3.56 0.88
C ASN A 29 1.70 4.92 0.33
N MET A 30 2.66 5.82 0.18
CA MET A 30 2.43 7.16 -0.34
C MET A 30 3.40 7.48 -1.47
N TYR A 31 2.95 8.30 -2.40
CA TYR A 31 3.76 8.82 -3.48
C TYR A 31 3.23 10.18 -3.92
N TYR A 32 4.11 11.05 -4.37
CA TYR A 32 3.70 12.30 -5.01
C TYR A 32 4.53 12.56 -6.24
N ASP A 33 3.97 13.33 -7.15
CA ASP A 33 4.63 13.82 -8.35
C ASP A 33 4.13 15.23 -8.68
N SER A 34 5.04 16.10 -9.08
CA SER A 34 4.73 17.49 -9.45
C SER A 34 4.68 17.70 -10.95
N GLU A 35 5.04 16.69 -11.74
CA GLU A 35 5.27 16.83 -13.19
C GLU A 35 4.22 16.15 -14.05
N THR A 36 3.22 15.49 -13.45
CA THR A 36 2.27 14.66 -14.20
C THR A 36 0.81 14.87 -13.80
N ASP A 37 -0.01 15.15 -14.83
CA ASP A 37 -1.47 15.05 -14.78
C ASP A 37 -1.96 13.65 -15.19
N ASP A 38 -1.07 12.77 -15.63
CA ASP A 38 -1.40 11.37 -15.96
C ASP A 38 -1.49 10.53 -14.68
N MET A 39 -2.71 10.39 -14.18
CA MET A 39 -3.02 9.56 -13.02
C MET A 39 -2.60 8.09 -13.19
N LYS A 40 -2.67 7.52 -14.41
CA LYS A 40 -2.26 6.13 -14.64
C LYS A 40 -0.74 6.01 -14.59
N GLY A 41 -0.04 6.98 -15.18
CA GLY A 41 1.42 7.12 -15.11
C GLY A 41 1.91 7.27 -13.68
N LEU A 42 1.26 8.13 -12.88
CA LEU A 42 1.55 8.32 -11.45
C LEU A 42 1.51 6.98 -10.70
N VAL A 43 0.41 6.23 -10.83
CA VAL A 43 0.24 4.93 -10.13
C VAL A 43 1.30 3.92 -10.58
N LYS A 44 1.56 3.82 -11.89
CA LYS A 44 2.60 2.91 -12.42
C LYS A 44 3.98 3.25 -11.86
N THR A 45 4.34 4.52 -11.84
CA THR A 45 5.62 5.00 -11.33
C THR A 45 5.74 4.76 -9.82
N ALA A 46 4.69 5.05 -9.06
CA ALA A 46 4.62 4.80 -7.62
C ALA A 46 4.86 3.31 -7.30
N VAL A 47 4.07 2.42 -7.93
CA VAL A 47 4.18 0.96 -7.74
C VAL A 47 5.57 0.46 -8.12
N LYS A 48 6.15 0.96 -9.21
CA LYS A 48 7.51 0.60 -9.61
C LYS A 48 8.53 1.05 -8.57
N LYS A 49 8.47 2.30 -8.10
CA LYS A 49 9.38 2.83 -7.07
C LYS A 49 9.30 2.05 -5.77
N TRP A 50 8.08 1.79 -5.28
CA TRP A 50 7.88 0.96 -4.10
C TRP A 50 8.44 -0.45 -4.30
N ASN A 51 8.19 -1.10 -5.44
CA ASN A 51 8.73 -2.43 -5.72
C ASN A 51 10.27 -2.47 -5.86
N ASP A 52 10.87 -1.37 -6.32
CA ASP A 52 12.32 -1.25 -6.53
C ASP A 52 13.07 -0.86 -5.25
N GLU A 53 12.38 -0.63 -4.12
CA GLU A 53 13.02 -0.45 -2.83
C GLU A 53 13.98 -1.61 -2.53
N ALA A 54 15.19 -1.27 -2.09
CA ALA A 54 16.28 -2.22 -1.91
C ALA A 54 15.89 -3.34 -0.94
N GLU A 55 16.27 -4.58 -1.26
CA GLU A 55 15.95 -5.79 -0.47
C GLU A 55 16.50 -5.80 0.97
N LYS A 56 17.26 -4.77 1.38
CA LYS A 56 17.62 -4.53 2.80
C LYS A 56 16.40 -4.45 3.72
N VAL A 57 15.21 -4.21 3.16
CA VAL A 57 13.90 -4.26 3.82
C VAL A 57 13.50 -5.68 4.30
N LEU A 58 14.14 -6.74 3.79
CA LEU A 58 13.83 -8.15 4.11
C LEU A 58 14.77 -8.77 5.16
N ASN A 59 15.48 -7.94 5.93
CA ASN A 59 16.53 -8.42 6.84
C ASN A 59 15.94 -9.39 7.91
N PRO A 60 16.47 -10.64 8.05
CA PRO A 60 15.99 -11.61 9.04
C PRO A 60 16.16 -11.18 10.51
N LYS A 61 16.78 -10.03 10.77
CA LYS A 61 16.95 -9.44 12.11
C LYS A 61 15.94 -8.36 12.49
N GLY A 62 14.91 -8.14 11.68
CA GLY A 62 13.71 -7.43 12.10
C GLY A 62 13.68 -5.94 11.78
N ALA A 63 12.45 -5.46 11.74
CA ALA A 63 11.98 -4.10 11.50
C ALA A 63 12.49 -3.46 10.22
N CYS A 64 11.58 -3.32 9.25
CA CYS A 64 11.74 -2.28 8.27
C CYS A 64 11.86 -0.93 9.01
N LYS A 65 13.06 -0.32 8.94
CA LYS A 65 13.35 1.01 9.49
C LYS A 65 13.34 2.01 8.33
N GLY A 66 12.22 2.68 8.12
CA GLY A 66 12.03 3.65 7.03
C GLY A 66 10.87 3.27 6.12
N ASP A 67 11.00 3.56 4.82
CA ASP A 67 9.99 3.23 3.82
C ASP A 67 9.87 1.70 3.63
N CYS A 68 8.70 1.17 3.97
CA CYS A 68 8.38 -0.26 3.93
C CYS A 68 7.44 -0.59 2.79
N ASN A 69 7.37 0.25 1.75
CA ASN A 69 6.31 0.19 0.77
C ASN A 69 6.32 -1.17 0.05
N LYS A 70 7.52 -1.68 -0.31
CA LYS A 70 7.68 -3.04 -0.87
C LYS A 70 7.22 -4.13 0.08
N ALA A 71 7.61 -4.03 1.35
CA ALA A 71 7.28 -5.06 2.33
C ALA A 71 5.79 -5.11 2.62
N GLN A 72 5.11 -3.97 2.70
CA GLN A 72 3.67 -3.90 2.84
C GLN A 72 2.94 -4.47 1.60
N MET A 73 3.45 -4.20 0.39
CA MET A 73 2.90 -4.79 -0.84
C MET A 73 3.06 -6.31 -0.89
N LEU A 74 4.16 -6.83 -0.36
CA LEU A 74 4.48 -8.26 -0.36
C LEU A 74 4.07 -9.00 0.92
N TRP A 75 3.41 -8.33 1.87
CA TRP A 75 2.98 -8.92 3.13
C TRP A 75 1.87 -9.95 2.88
N ASP A 76 2.16 -11.23 3.13
CA ASP A 76 1.30 -12.36 2.75
C ASP A 76 -0.05 -12.39 3.44
N ASN A 77 -0.17 -11.72 4.59
CA ASN A 77 -1.44 -11.58 5.29
C ASN A 77 -2.29 -10.41 4.76
N THR A 78 -1.74 -9.46 4.01
CA THR A 78 -2.54 -8.38 3.41
C THR A 78 -3.55 -8.97 2.43
N THR A 79 -4.83 -8.72 2.67
CA THR A 79 -5.90 -9.27 1.81
C THR A 79 -6.63 -8.19 1.03
N SER A 80 -6.63 -6.96 1.51
CA SER A 80 -7.30 -5.83 0.87
C SER A 80 -6.46 -4.56 0.86
N PHE A 81 -6.75 -3.70 -0.11
CA PHE A 81 -6.17 -2.37 -0.21
C PHE A 81 -7.15 -1.42 -0.91
N GLY A 82 -6.99 -0.13 -0.68
CA GLY A 82 -7.73 0.92 -1.37
C GLY A 82 -6.87 2.17 -1.47
N CYS A 83 -7.01 2.91 -2.58
CA CYS A 83 -6.18 4.10 -2.84
C CYS A 83 -7.02 5.33 -3.16
N SER A 84 -6.41 6.49 -3.05
CA SER A 84 -6.96 7.79 -3.47
C SER A 84 -5.86 8.65 -4.09
N ILE A 85 -6.21 9.43 -5.10
CA ILE A 85 -5.35 10.43 -5.74
C ILE A 85 -5.96 11.81 -5.51
N ARG A 86 -5.13 12.77 -5.12
CA ARG A 86 -5.54 14.13 -4.83
C ARG A 86 -4.50 15.12 -5.34
N GLN A 87 -4.92 16.18 -6.01
CA GLN A 87 -4.06 17.34 -6.22
C GLN A 87 -4.07 18.21 -4.96
N CYS A 88 -2.88 18.48 -4.43
CA CYS A 88 -2.68 19.23 -3.19
C CYS A 88 -2.23 20.64 -3.52
N PRO A 89 -2.84 21.72 -2.98
CA PRO A 89 -2.31 23.07 -3.17
C PRO A 89 -0.87 23.19 -2.64
N THR A 90 -0.62 22.55 -1.51
CA THR A 90 0.70 22.37 -0.93
C THR A 90 0.74 21.06 -0.18
N LEU A 91 1.79 20.26 -0.39
CA LEU A 91 2.07 19.02 0.33
C LEU A 91 3.19 19.23 1.34
N ASN A 92 2.92 18.98 2.62
CA ASN A 92 3.91 19.08 3.70
C ASN A 92 4.65 17.76 3.87
N LEU A 93 5.98 17.78 3.79
CA LEU A 93 6.82 16.58 3.93
C LEU A 93 7.21 16.26 5.38
N GLY A 94 6.68 16.98 6.37
CA GLY A 94 6.89 16.73 7.80
C GLY A 94 8.25 17.16 8.36
N ASN A 95 9.18 17.57 7.50
CA ASN A 95 10.53 18.05 7.86
C ASN A 95 10.74 19.55 7.58
N GLY A 96 9.64 20.32 7.51
CA GLY A 96 9.65 21.74 7.12
C GLY A 96 9.76 21.99 5.62
N LYS A 97 9.91 20.95 4.80
CA LYS A 97 9.86 21.05 3.34
C LYS A 97 8.42 20.95 2.85
N VAL A 98 8.09 21.78 1.87
CA VAL A 98 6.80 21.79 1.18
C VAL A 98 6.99 21.62 -0.32
N ILE A 99 6.00 20.99 -0.97
CA ILE A 99 5.91 20.85 -2.42
C ILE A 99 4.62 21.54 -2.87
N ASN A 100 4.70 22.43 -3.86
CA ASN A 100 3.54 23.18 -4.36
C ASN A 100 2.83 22.41 -5.46
N GLU A 101 1.50 22.39 -5.41
CA GLU A 101 0.62 21.79 -6.42
C GLU A 101 0.94 20.33 -6.83
N PRO A 102 1.44 19.41 -5.97
CA PRO A 102 1.70 18.04 -6.42
C PRO A 102 0.41 17.22 -6.52
N THR A 103 0.45 16.20 -7.37
CA THR A 103 -0.49 15.09 -7.35
C THR A 103 -0.02 14.07 -6.31
N PHE A 104 -0.83 13.83 -5.29
CA PHE A 104 -0.57 12.98 -4.14
C PHE A 104 -1.40 11.70 -4.19
N LEU A 105 -0.73 10.55 -4.15
CA LEU A 105 -1.30 9.21 -4.09
C LEU A 105 -1.13 8.64 -2.68
N VAL A 106 -2.23 8.18 -2.10
CA VAL A 106 -2.27 7.43 -0.84
C VAL A 106 -2.90 6.07 -1.11
N CYS A 107 -2.24 4.99 -0.71
CA CYS A 107 -2.80 3.64 -0.67
C CYS A 107 -2.78 3.11 0.76
N LEU A 108 -3.91 2.59 1.22
CA LEU A 108 -4.05 1.92 2.51
C LEU A 108 -4.25 0.41 2.32
N TYR A 109 -3.70 -0.37 3.25
CA TYR A 109 -3.68 -1.83 3.21
C TYR A 109 -4.23 -2.42 4.50
N TRP A 110 -4.93 -3.55 4.37
CA TRP A 110 -5.38 -4.33 5.51
C TRP A 110 -5.20 -5.84 5.31
N PRO A 111 -4.73 -6.56 6.34
CA PRO A 111 -4.06 -6.07 7.54
C PRO A 111 -2.73 -5.35 7.27
N ARG A 112 -2.33 -4.46 8.18
CA ARG A 112 -1.01 -3.81 8.19
C ARG A 112 0.12 -4.84 8.39
N LEU A 113 1.28 -4.58 7.80
CA LEU A 113 2.55 -5.23 8.17
C LEU A 113 3.01 -4.79 9.58
N PRO A 114 3.09 -5.69 10.57
CA PRO A 114 3.58 -5.33 11.90
C PRO A 114 5.05 -4.88 11.89
N GLU A 115 5.41 -3.91 12.73
CA GLU A 115 6.77 -3.35 12.81
C GLU A 115 7.84 -4.39 13.17
N ASP A 116 7.50 -5.39 13.99
CA ASP A 116 8.40 -6.45 14.47
C ASP A 116 8.44 -7.68 13.53
N THR A 117 7.83 -7.58 12.34
CA THR A 117 7.79 -8.67 11.37
C THR A 117 9.20 -9.06 10.93
N LYS A 118 9.56 -10.33 11.17
CA LYS A 118 10.85 -10.90 10.75
C LYS A 118 10.81 -11.48 9.33
N LYS A 119 9.59 -11.74 8.81
CA LYS A 119 9.38 -12.49 7.59
C LYS A 119 8.04 -12.11 6.98
N ILE A 120 8.06 -11.50 5.79
CA ILE A 120 6.88 -10.94 5.13
C ILE A 120 6.05 -11.96 4.34
N TYR A 121 6.63 -13.10 4.00
CA TYR A 121 5.91 -14.24 3.42
C TYR A 121 6.64 -15.52 3.73
N GLN A 122 5.96 -16.67 3.68
CA GLN A 122 6.61 -17.97 3.85
C GLN A 122 7.24 -18.50 2.54
N PRO A 123 8.58 -18.66 2.43
CA PRO A 123 9.20 -19.35 1.31
C PRO A 123 8.72 -20.80 1.23
N GLY A 124 8.54 -21.25 0.00
CA GLY A 124 8.08 -22.58 -0.32
C GLY A 124 7.50 -22.61 -1.74
N LYS A 125 6.95 -23.76 -2.12
CA LYS A 125 6.20 -23.87 -3.38
C LYS A 125 5.00 -22.91 -3.33
N PRO A 126 4.73 -22.14 -4.41
CA PRO A 126 3.55 -21.30 -4.48
C PRO A 126 2.28 -22.01 -4.06
N CYS A 127 1.43 -21.30 -3.30
CA CYS A 127 0.15 -21.78 -2.81
C CYS A 127 0.15 -23.03 -1.90
N SER A 128 1.31 -23.60 -1.56
CA SER A 128 1.40 -24.83 -0.74
C SER A 128 0.82 -24.69 0.67
N LYS A 129 0.59 -23.46 1.13
CA LYS A 129 0.03 -23.12 2.44
C LYS A 129 -1.15 -22.15 2.35
N CYS A 130 -1.86 -22.13 1.22
CA CYS A 130 -3.04 -21.28 1.11
C CYS A 130 -4.09 -21.64 2.17
N PRO A 131 -4.79 -20.65 2.75
CA PRO A 131 -5.90 -20.90 3.67
C PRO A 131 -7.01 -21.74 3.01
N GLU A 132 -7.79 -22.43 3.84
CA GLU A 132 -8.98 -23.15 3.35
C GLU A 132 -9.93 -22.22 2.58
N LYS A 133 -10.68 -22.78 1.64
CA LYS A 133 -11.66 -22.06 0.78
C LYS A 133 -11.05 -21.01 -0.17
N THR A 134 -9.73 -20.99 -0.35
CA THR A 134 -9.07 -20.22 -1.41
C THR A 134 -8.78 -21.09 -2.65
N LYS A 135 -8.37 -20.46 -3.74
CA LYS A 135 -7.81 -21.12 -4.94
C LYS A 135 -6.46 -20.49 -5.26
N CYS A 136 -5.54 -21.31 -5.77
CA CYS A 136 -4.29 -20.80 -6.32
C CYS A 136 -4.55 -20.21 -7.71
N VAL A 137 -4.25 -18.93 -7.89
CA VAL A 137 -4.35 -18.22 -9.17
C VAL A 137 -3.10 -17.37 -9.32
N ASN A 138 -2.32 -17.58 -10.37
CA ASN A 138 -1.06 -16.87 -10.63
C ASN A 138 -0.15 -16.81 -9.39
N ASP A 139 0.08 -17.97 -8.77
CA ASP A 139 0.90 -18.14 -7.56
C ASP A 139 0.39 -17.42 -6.29
N LEU A 140 -0.83 -16.87 -6.30
CA LEU A 140 -1.48 -16.20 -5.18
C LEU A 140 -2.72 -16.96 -4.67
N CYS A 141 -2.99 -16.84 -3.36
CA CYS A 141 -4.17 -17.40 -2.72
C CYS A 141 -5.37 -16.46 -2.86
N LEU A 142 -6.32 -16.78 -3.74
CA LEU A 142 -7.51 -15.96 -3.97
C LEU A 142 -8.73 -16.55 -3.24
N SER A 143 -9.45 -15.72 -2.48
CA SER A 143 -10.74 -16.11 -1.88
C SER A 143 -11.75 -16.46 -2.97
N LYS A 144 -12.52 -17.55 -2.79
CA LYS A 144 -13.63 -17.90 -3.69
C LYS A 144 -14.82 -16.95 -3.61
N TYR A 145 -14.88 -16.10 -2.59
CA TYR A 145 -15.95 -15.12 -2.40
C TYR A 145 -15.42 -13.73 -2.77
N SER A 146 -15.62 -13.32 -4.01
CA SER A 146 -15.69 -11.91 -4.36
C SER A 146 -16.94 -11.36 -3.68
N TYR A 147 -16.80 -10.41 -2.75
CA TYR A 147 -17.94 -9.64 -2.27
C TYR A 147 -18.51 -8.89 -3.47
N SER A 148 -19.64 -9.38 -3.99
CA SER A 148 -20.51 -8.57 -4.83
C SER A 148 -21.04 -7.45 -3.93
N HIS A 149 -20.50 -6.24 -4.06
CA HIS A 149 -21.14 -5.06 -3.51
C HIS A 149 -22.49 -4.89 -4.21
N ASN A 150 -23.54 -5.44 -3.60
CA ASN A 150 -24.90 -4.98 -3.86
C ASN A 150 -24.99 -3.57 -3.27
N LEU A 151 -24.86 -2.57 -4.14
CA LEU A 151 -25.31 -1.22 -3.86
C LEU A 151 -26.85 -1.27 -3.77
N SER A 152 -27.38 -1.04 -2.57
CA SER A 152 -28.78 -0.69 -2.33
C SER A 152 -28.90 0.81 -2.19
#